data_AF-A0A3C1C016-F1
#
_entry.id   AF-A0A3C1C016-F1
#
_cell.length_a   1.000
_cell.length_b   1.000
_cell.length_c   1.000
_cell.angle_alpha   90.00
_cell.angle_beta   90.00
_cell.angle_gamma   90.00
#
_symmetry.space_group_name_H-M   'P 1'
#
loop_
_entity.id
_entity.type
_entity.pdbx_description
1 polymer ?
#
loop_
_entity_poly.entity_id
_entity_poly.type
_entity_poly.pdbx_seq_one_letter_code
_entity_poly.pdbx_strand_id
1 'polypeptide(L)'
;RYYCGDAHDNSHDALGDVLATIRVLDGQFRKYPELPADMDRLNEYCDPRDPAWVDRNGRLKWAKGEVVFNFGKFQGQSLREAVVNDPNFITWLLRSDFPDDTKQIVRDAVGGKFPAPPAPTA
;
A
#
# COMPACT_ATOMS: atom_id res chain seq x y z
N ARG A 1 -16.66 -21.36 -13.11
CA ARG A 1 -17.30 -22.52 -12.44
C ARG A 1 -17.37 -22.40 -10.92
N TYR A 2 -16.28 -22.23 -10.16
CA TYR A 2 -16.31 -22.28 -8.68
C TYR A 2 -17.23 -21.23 -8.01
N TYR A 3 -17.23 -19.98 -8.50
CA TYR A 3 -18.08 -18.90 -7.96
C TYR A 3 -19.37 -18.68 -8.76
N CYS A 4 -19.28 -18.73 -10.09
CA CYS A 4 -20.38 -18.34 -10.96
C CYS A 4 -21.20 -19.52 -11.51
N GLY A 5 -20.83 -20.77 -11.24
CA GLY A 5 -21.45 -21.95 -11.87
C GLY A 5 -21.11 -22.17 -13.35
N ASP A 6 -20.76 -21.12 -14.09
CA ASP A 6 -20.63 -21.17 -15.55
C ASP A 6 -19.18 -21.36 -16.06
N ALA A 7 -19.06 -21.76 -17.33
CA ALA A 7 -17.81 -21.71 -18.10
C ALA A 7 -17.55 -20.26 -18.59
N HIS A 8 -16.28 -19.90 -18.77
CA HIS A 8 -15.89 -18.58 -19.26
C HIS A 8 -15.43 -18.69 -20.72
N ASP A 9 -16.38 -18.62 -21.64
CA ASP A 9 -16.15 -18.97 -23.05
C ASP A 9 -15.74 -17.75 -23.93
N ASN A 10 -15.68 -16.54 -23.36
CA ASN A 10 -15.33 -15.27 -24.05
C ASN A 10 -14.02 -14.66 -23.50
N SER A 11 -13.01 -15.47 -23.22
CA SER A 11 -11.77 -15.07 -22.52
C SER A 11 -10.72 -14.34 -23.38
N HIS A 12 -11.13 -13.60 -24.41
CA HIS A 12 -10.23 -12.94 -25.35
C HIS A 12 -10.64 -11.50 -25.73
N ASP A 13 -11.53 -10.89 -24.94
CA ASP A 13 -11.93 -9.47 -25.05
C ASP A 13 -11.89 -8.82 -23.65
N ALA A 14 -11.37 -7.59 -23.57
CA ALA A 14 -11.20 -6.86 -22.32
C ALA A 14 -12.55 -6.64 -21.60
N LEU A 15 -13.63 -6.41 -22.35
CA LEU A 15 -14.96 -6.32 -21.77
C LEU A 15 -15.42 -7.67 -21.19
N GLY A 16 -15.12 -8.77 -21.88
CA GLY A 16 -15.38 -10.13 -21.41
C GLY A 16 -14.71 -10.42 -20.06
N ASP A 17 -13.45 -10.00 -19.92
CA ASP A 17 -12.65 -10.16 -18.70
C ASP A 17 -13.17 -9.30 -17.54
N VAL A 18 -13.56 -8.04 -17.81
CA VAL A 18 -14.15 -7.16 -16.79
C VAL A 18 -15.48 -7.74 -16.28
N LEU A 19 -16.35 -8.18 -17.18
CA LEU A 19 -17.64 -8.80 -16.80
C LEU A 19 -17.45 -10.11 -16.04
N ALA A 20 -16.45 -10.91 -16.41
CA ALA A 20 -16.11 -12.13 -15.68
C ALA A 20 -15.62 -11.82 -14.26
N THR A 21 -14.74 -10.83 -14.11
CA THR A 21 -14.24 -10.34 -12.82
C THR A 21 -15.38 -9.90 -11.91
N ILE A 22 -16.33 -9.11 -12.42
CA ILE A 22 -17.51 -8.65 -11.66
C ILE A 22 -18.34 -9.84 -11.18
N ARG A 23 -18.63 -10.81 -12.05
CA ARG A 23 -19.40 -12.01 -11.67
C ARG A 23 -18.68 -12.85 -10.61
N VAL A 24 -17.36 -12.96 -10.70
CA VAL A 24 -16.57 -13.67 -9.70
C VAL A 24 -16.63 -12.98 -8.34
N LEU A 25 -16.47 -11.65 -8.31
CA LEU A 25 -16.55 -10.86 -7.08
C LEU A 25 -17.93 -10.97 -6.42
N ASP A 26 -19.01 -10.85 -7.20
CA ASP A 26 -20.38 -11.06 -6.72
C ASP A 26 -20.60 -12.49 -6.18
N GLY A 27 -20.08 -13.50 -6.87
CA GLY A 27 -20.11 -14.89 -6.40
C GLY A 27 -19.31 -15.12 -5.10
N GLN A 28 -18.21 -14.39 -4.89
CA GLN A 28 -17.46 -14.40 -3.63
C GLN A 28 -18.29 -13.83 -2.49
N PHE A 29 -18.95 -12.69 -2.68
CA PHE A 29 -19.83 -12.09 -1.66
C PHE A 29 -21.03 -12.97 -1.29
N ARG A 30 -21.62 -13.69 -2.25
CA ARG A 30 -22.69 -14.66 -1.95
C ARG A 30 -22.21 -15.86 -1.15
N LYS A 31 -20.97 -16.29 -1.36
CA LYS A 31 -20.40 -17.48 -0.74
C LYS A 31 -19.79 -17.21 0.64
N TYR A 32 -19.23 -16.03 0.83
CA TYR A 32 -18.52 -15.61 2.03
C TYR A 32 -19.21 -14.38 2.64
N PRO A 33 -20.28 -14.58 3.44
CA PRO A 33 -21.04 -13.48 4.05
C PRO A 33 -20.21 -12.66 5.05
N GLU A 34 -19.04 -13.16 5.49
CA GLU A 34 -18.08 -12.48 6.34
C GLU A 34 -17.22 -11.44 5.61
N LEU A 35 -17.20 -11.43 4.27
CA LEU A 35 -16.42 -10.45 3.51
C LEU A 35 -16.97 -9.04 3.76
N PRO A 36 -16.11 -8.03 3.99
CA PRO A 36 -16.57 -6.66 4.15
C PRO A 36 -17.20 -6.13 2.86
N ALA A 37 -18.43 -5.62 2.93
CA ALA A 37 -19.13 -5.00 1.80
C ALA A 37 -18.80 -3.50 1.62
N ASP A 38 -17.95 -2.95 2.50
CA ASP A 38 -17.40 -1.61 2.40
C ASP A 38 -16.04 -1.67 1.68
N MET A 39 -15.81 -0.74 0.74
CA MET A 39 -14.61 -0.77 -0.10
C MET A 39 -13.31 -0.58 0.68
N ASP A 40 -13.30 0.29 1.69
CA ASP A 40 -12.10 0.54 2.49
C ASP A 40 -11.77 -0.70 3.34
N ARG A 41 -12.80 -1.28 3.97
CA ARG A 41 -12.67 -2.54 4.72
C ARG A 41 -12.27 -3.73 3.86
N LEU A 42 -12.80 -3.84 2.64
CA LEU A 42 -12.43 -4.90 1.72
C LEU A 42 -10.98 -4.74 1.27
N ASN A 43 -10.53 -3.50 1.02
CA ASN A 43 -9.14 -3.22 0.73
C ASN A 43 -8.23 -3.62 1.90
N GLU A 44 -8.59 -3.27 3.15
CA GLU A 44 -7.86 -3.72 4.35
C GLU A 44 -7.79 -5.25 4.47
N TYR A 45 -8.88 -5.95 4.13
CA TYR A 45 -8.95 -7.41 4.15
C TYR A 45 -8.05 -8.06 3.08
N CYS A 46 -8.04 -7.51 1.87
CA CYS A 46 -7.27 -8.05 0.75
C CYS A 46 -5.77 -7.71 0.81
N ASP A 47 -5.43 -6.62 1.50
CA ASP A 47 -4.06 -6.13 1.65
C ASP A 47 -3.70 -5.99 3.13
N PRO A 48 -3.56 -7.11 3.86
CA PRO A 48 -3.15 -7.08 5.26
C PRO A 48 -1.73 -6.53 5.36
N ARG A 49 -1.60 -5.32 5.88
CA ARG A 49 -0.33 -4.60 6.02
C ARG A 49 0.14 -4.62 7.46
N ASP A 50 1.46 -4.65 7.63
CA ASP A 50 2.06 -4.42 8.93
C ASP A 50 1.70 -2.99 9.39
N PRO A 51 1.06 -2.83 10.56
CA PRO A 51 0.61 -1.53 11.06
C PRO A 51 1.77 -0.57 11.34
N ALA A 52 3.02 -1.06 11.42
CA ALA A 52 4.19 -0.21 11.51
C ALA A 52 4.53 0.46 10.18
N TRP A 53 4.03 -0.02 9.04
CA TRP A 53 4.38 0.55 7.74
C TRP A 53 3.70 1.89 7.51
N VAL A 54 4.46 2.83 6.96
CA VAL A 54 3.96 4.17 6.60
C VAL A 54 3.51 4.17 5.13
N ASP A 55 4.27 3.49 4.27
CA ASP A 55 3.95 3.25 2.86
C ASP A 55 3.39 1.84 2.64
N ARG A 56 2.84 1.57 1.46
CA ARG A 56 2.20 0.30 1.09
C ARG A 56 3.15 -0.88 1.06
N ASN A 57 4.41 -0.66 0.71
CA ASN A 57 5.38 -1.73 0.53
C ASN A 57 6.41 -1.82 1.67
N GLY A 58 6.22 -1.05 2.74
CA GLY A 58 7.07 -1.10 3.93
C GLY A 58 8.50 -0.62 3.68
N ARG A 59 8.71 0.30 2.74
CA ARG A 59 9.99 1.02 2.56
C ARG A 59 10.22 2.05 3.66
N LEU A 60 9.14 2.55 4.23
CA LEU A 60 9.10 3.48 5.35
C LEU A 60 8.27 2.86 6.47
N LYS A 61 8.74 2.98 7.71
CA LYS A 61 8.00 2.48 8.88
C LYS A 61 8.10 3.41 10.07
N TRP A 62 7.18 3.25 10.99
CA TRP A 62 7.24 3.86 12.31
C TRP A 62 8.28 3.16 13.18
N ALA A 63 9.16 3.95 13.80
CA ALA A 63 10.05 3.51 14.85
C ALA A 63 10.19 4.63 15.89
N LYS A 64 9.86 4.34 17.15
CA LYS A 64 9.97 5.31 18.27
C LYS A 64 9.28 6.66 17.99
N GLY A 65 8.14 6.63 17.29
CA GLY A 65 7.37 7.83 16.95
C GLY A 65 7.86 8.61 15.72
N GLU A 66 8.91 8.15 15.04
CA GLU A 66 9.41 8.76 13.81
C GLU A 66 9.29 7.82 12.61
N VAL A 67 9.27 8.40 11.41
CA VAL A 67 9.35 7.66 10.15
C VAL A 67 10.82 7.35 9.85
N VAL A 68 11.14 6.06 9.73
CA VAL A 68 12.47 5.57 9.38
C VAL A 68 12.44 4.78 8.08
N PHE A 69 13.58 4.72 7.38
CA PHE A 69 13.73 3.82 6.24
C PHE A 69 13.77 2.36 6.72
N ASN A 70 13.22 1.46 5.92
CA ASN A 70 13.14 0.03 6.22
C ASN A 70 13.75 -0.83 5.10
N PHE A 71 14.79 -0.31 4.45
CA PHE A 71 15.49 -1.02 3.38
C PHE A 71 16.96 -0.66 3.28
N GLY A 72 17.74 -1.59 2.72
CA GLY A 72 19.13 -1.38 2.34
C GLY A 72 20.00 -0.89 3.50
N LYS A 73 21.08 -0.18 3.15
CA LYS A 73 22.05 0.35 4.13
C LYS A 73 21.51 1.51 5.00
N PHE A 74 20.37 2.07 4.63
CA PHE A 74 19.75 3.21 5.32
C PHE A 74 18.67 2.77 6.32
N GLN A 75 18.43 1.46 6.44
CA GLN A 75 17.45 0.91 7.35
C GLN A 75 17.66 1.40 8.80
N GLY A 76 16.59 1.92 9.41
CA GLY A 76 16.59 2.47 10.76
C GLY A 76 16.96 3.95 10.85
N GLN A 77 17.43 4.58 9.77
CA GLN A 77 17.71 6.01 9.75
C GLN A 77 16.42 6.83 9.65
N SER A 78 16.38 7.97 10.35
CA SER A 78 15.22 8.86 10.36
C SER A 78 15.08 9.59 9.01
N LEU A 79 13.87 9.57 8.44
CA LEU A 79 13.55 10.34 7.24
C LEU A 79 13.75 11.84 7.49
N ARG A 80 13.41 12.32 8.69
CA ARG A 80 13.61 13.71 9.09
C ARG A 80 15.08 14.10 9.06
N GLU A 81 15.95 13.28 9.64
CA GLU A 81 17.39 13.53 9.66
C GLU A 81 17.99 13.45 8.26
N ALA A 82 17.59 12.46 7.45
CA ALA A 82 18.09 12.30 6.09
C ALA A 82 17.76 13.48 5.18
N VAL A 83 16.56 14.08 5.34
CA VAL A 83 16.18 15.30 4.60
C VAL A 83 17.11 16.48 4.88
N VAL A 84 17.62 16.60 6.11
CA VAL A 84 18.52 17.70 6.50
C VAL A 84 19.98 17.38 6.17
N ASN A 85 20.41 16.15 6.47
CA ASN A 85 21.83 15.79 6.49
C ASN A 85 22.30 15.09 5.21
N ASP A 86 21.41 14.51 4.40
CA ASP A 86 21.76 13.79 3.17
C ASP A 86 20.82 14.13 1.99
N PRO A 87 20.86 15.36 1.47
CA PRO A 87 20.03 15.78 0.34
C PRO A 87 20.30 14.99 -0.95
N ASN A 88 21.51 14.44 -1.10
CA ASN A 88 21.88 13.60 -2.24
C ASN A 88 21.13 12.27 -2.21
N PHE A 89 21.08 11.61 -1.05
CA PHE A 89 20.30 10.39 -0.88
C PHE A 89 18.81 10.61 -1.15
N ILE A 90 18.24 11.71 -0.63
CA ILE A 90 16.83 12.04 -0.89
C ILE A 90 16.59 12.26 -2.38
N THR A 91 17.47 13.00 -3.06
CA THR A 91 17.38 13.21 -4.51
C THR A 91 17.47 11.90 -5.30
N TRP A 92 18.37 11.00 -4.90
CA TRP A 92 18.48 9.67 -5.49
C TRP A 92 17.20 8.86 -5.28
N LEU A 93 16.65 8.82 -4.07
CA LEU A 93 15.43 8.09 -3.73
C LEU A 93 14.26 8.56 -4.60
N LEU A 94 14.07 9.89 -4.70
CA LEU A 94 12.99 10.47 -5.49
C LEU A 94 13.09 10.20 -7.00
N ARG A 95 14.31 9.99 -7.52
CA ARG A 95 14.57 9.64 -8.93
C ARG A 95 14.57 8.14 -9.20
N SER A 96 14.76 7.32 -8.17
CA SER A 96 14.87 5.87 -8.28
C SER A 96 13.50 5.21 -8.43
N ASP A 97 13.49 3.91 -8.71
CA ASP A 97 12.27 3.13 -8.87
C ASP A 97 11.68 2.68 -7.51
N PHE A 98 11.15 3.65 -6.77
CA PHE A 98 10.33 3.41 -5.58
C PHE A 98 8.84 3.61 -5.87
N PRO A 99 7.96 2.90 -5.12
CA PRO A 99 6.52 3.14 -5.16
C PRO A 99 6.15 4.62 -4.99
N ASP A 100 5.10 5.04 -5.66
CA ASP A 100 4.72 6.46 -5.70
C ASP A 100 4.32 7.02 -4.35
N ASP A 101 3.71 6.21 -3.49
CA ASP A 101 3.35 6.60 -2.12
C ASP A 101 4.59 6.82 -1.25
N THR A 102 5.61 5.97 -1.36
CA THR A 102 6.93 6.16 -0.73
C THR A 102 7.52 7.50 -1.16
N LYS A 103 7.55 7.75 -2.48
CA LYS A 103 8.09 9.00 -3.03
C LYS A 103 7.27 10.20 -2.57
N GLN A 104 5.94 10.08 -2.50
CA GLN A 104 5.07 11.16 -2.07
C GLN A 104 5.35 11.55 -0.62
N ILE A 105 5.45 10.58 0.29
CA ILE A 105 5.82 10.82 1.69
C ILE A 105 7.18 11.52 1.78
N VAL A 106 8.16 11.10 0.99
CA VAL A 106 9.50 11.74 0.97
C VAL A 106 9.44 13.16 0.42
N ARG A 107 8.66 13.44 -0.63
CA ARG A 107 8.47 14.82 -1.15
C ARG A 107 7.81 15.72 -0.12
N ASP A 108 6.79 15.22 0.57
CA ASP A 108 6.12 15.96 1.63
C ASP A 108 7.08 16.27 2.79
N ALA A 109 7.93 15.31 3.16
CA ALA A 109 8.96 15.49 4.17
C ALA A 109 10.00 16.56 3.80
N VAL A 110 10.40 16.63 2.52
CA VAL A 110 11.24 17.74 1.99
C VAL A 110 10.54 19.09 2.14
N GLY A 111 9.22 19.13 1.94
CA GLY A 111 8.38 20.29 2.21
C GLY A 111 8.07 20.55 3.69
N GLY A 112 8.68 19.79 4.62
CA GLY A 112 8.47 19.93 6.07
C GLY A 112 7.20 19.26 6.61
N LYS A 113 6.46 18.53 5.78
CA LYS A 113 5.23 17.81 6.15
C LYS A 113 5.56 16.35 6.43
N PHE A 114 5.36 15.91 7.67
CA PHE A 114 5.60 14.53 8.08
C PHE A 114 4.27 13.86 8.44
N PRO A 115 4.11 12.56 8.17
CA PRO A 115 2.99 11.79 8.68
C PRO A 115 2.88 11.93 10.21
N ALA A 116 1.66 11.84 10.73
CA ALA A 116 1.44 11.71 12.17
C ALA A 116 1.53 10.24 12.58
N PRO A 117 2.18 9.91 13.72
CA PRO A 117 2.23 8.55 14.20
C PRO A 117 0.81 8.02 14.47
N PRO A 118 0.55 6.72 14.22
CA PRO A 118 -0.73 6.12 14.55
C PRO A 118 -0.99 6.26 16.05
N ALA A 119 -2.25 6.44 16.43
CA ALA A 119 -2.65 6.50 17.83
C ALA A 119 -2.12 5.25 18.56
N PRO A 120 -1.60 5.39 19.79
CA PRO A 120 -1.14 4.23 20.55
C PRO A 120 -2.31 3.24 20.68
N THR A 121 -2.08 2.01 20.26
CA THR A 121 -3.02 0.91 20.50
C THR A 121 -3.13 0.73 22.01
N ALA A 122 -4.33 0.97 22.55
CA ALA A 122 -4.63 0.80 23.98
C ALA A 122 -4.50 -0.66 24.43
#